data_AF-I5B774-F1
#
_entry.id   AF-I5B774-F1
#
_cell.length_a   1.000
_cell.length_b   1.000
_cell.length_c   1.000
_cell.angle_alpha   90.00
_cell.angle_beta   90.00
_cell.angle_gamma   90.00
#
_symmetry.space_group_name_H-M   'P 1'
#
loop_
_entity.id
_entity.type
_entity.pdbx_description
1 polymer ?
#
loop_
_entity_poly.entity_id
_entity_poly.type
_entity_poly.pdbx_seq_one_letter_code
_entity_poly.pdbx_strand_id
1 'polypeptide(L)'
;MRTRHTLYPQTSEMYICELDQCPLCGEQLELSRYSSGHKIVQNLSSTVEVGYWPKQCDSPGCTNYGEKWRSSEWQQIAPMYCTYGFDVITT
;
A
#
# COMPACT_ATOMS: atom_id res chain seq x y z
N MET A 1 7.17 32.75 7.36
CA MET A 1 7.94 31.59 6.85
C MET A 1 7.47 30.38 7.65
N ARG A 2 6.73 29.44 7.02
CA ARG A 2 6.18 28.26 7.73
C ARG A 2 7.36 27.35 8.07
N THR A 3 7.54 27.05 9.35
CA THR A 3 8.63 26.20 9.87
C THR A 3 8.64 24.89 9.08
N ARG A 4 9.81 24.41 8.63
CA ARG A 4 9.94 23.07 8.04
C ARG A 4 9.38 22.07 9.05
N HIS A 5 8.18 21.53 8.77
CA HIS A 5 7.69 20.39 9.51
C HIS A 5 8.60 19.23 9.11
N THR A 6 9.34 18.69 10.08
CA THR A 6 10.28 17.63 9.79
C THR A 6 9.49 16.41 9.33
N LEU A 7 9.78 15.89 8.14
CA LEU A 7 9.11 14.73 7.55
C LEU A 7 9.56 13.41 8.21
N TYR A 8 9.81 13.43 9.52
CA TYR A 8 10.06 12.21 10.26
C TYR A 8 8.71 11.53 10.51
N PRO A 9 8.53 10.29 10.04
CA PRO A 9 7.32 9.54 10.31
C PRO A 9 7.19 9.32 11.82
N GLN A 10 6.01 9.63 12.36
CA GLN A 10 5.69 9.42 13.76
C GLN A 10 5.24 7.98 14.01
N THR A 11 4.61 7.36 13.00
CA THR A 11 4.14 5.99 12.99
C THR A 11 4.49 5.31 11.67
N SER A 12 4.49 3.98 11.68
CA SER A 12 4.67 3.15 10.49
C SER A 12 3.50 2.17 10.39
N GLU A 13 2.87 2.10 9.22
CA GLU A 13 1.68 1.28 8.96
C GLU A 13 1.93 0.34 7.77
N MET A 14 1.68 -0.94 8.00
CA MET A 14 1.87 -1.99 7.00
C MET A 14 0.54 -2.60 6.60
N TYR A 15 0.22 -2.50 5.32
CA TYR A 15 -1.02 -2.99 4.75
C TYR A 15 -0.83 -4.36 4.11
N ILE A 16 -1.87 -5.19 4.09
CA ILE A 16 -1.86 -6.50 3.43
C ILE A 16 -2.90 -6.45 2.31
N CYS A 17 -2.60 -7.09 1.17
CA CYS A 17 -3.58 -7.19 0.08
C CYS A 17 -4.87 -7.87 0.57
N GLU A 18 -6.00 -7.21 0.32
CA GLU A 18 -7.33 -7.56 0.82
C GLU A 18 -7.94 -8.73 0.01
N LEU A 19 -7.42 -9.00 -1.19
CA LEU A 19 -7.86 -10.12 -2.00
C LEU A 19 -7.34 -11.44 -1.43
N ASP A 20 -8.24 -12.39 -1.20
CA ASP A 20 -7.85 -13.76 -0.81
C ASP A 20 -7.79 -14.71 -2.01
N GLN A 21 -8.48 -14.38 -3.11
CA GLN A 21 -8.55 -15.19 -4.32
C GLN A 21 -8.11 -14.39 -5.54
N CYS A 22 -7.49 -15.08 -6.48
CA CYS A 22 -7.08 -14.51 -7.75
C CYS A 22 -8.33 -14.18 -8.58
N PRO A 23 -8.53 -12.93 -9.03
CA PRO A 23 -9.72 -12.57 -9.82
C PRO A 23 -9.76 -13.22 -11.20
N LEU A 24 -8.66 -13.86 -11.65
CA LEU A 24 -8.57 -14.51 -12.96
C LEU A 24 -8.80 -16.03 -12.90
N CYS A 25 -8.22 -16.75 -11.92
CA CYS A 25 -8.41 -18.20 -11.80
C CYS A 25 -9.24 -18.66 -10.60
N GLY A 26 -9.57 -17.77 -9.66
CA GLY A 26 -10.30 -18.10 -8.43
C GLY A 26 -9.46 -18.81 -7.36
N GLU A 27 -8.22 -19.20 -7.67
CA GLU A 27 -7.32 -19.85 -6.72
C GLU A 27 -6.89 -18.90 -5.59
N GLN A 28 -6.54 -19.48 -4.43
CA GLN A 28 -6.09 -18.71 -3.28
C GLN A 28 -4.80 -17.95 -3.59
N LEU A 29 -4.76 -16.68 -3.19
CA LEU A 29 -3.56 -15.86 -3.28
C LEU A 29 -2.68 -16.09 -2.05
N GLU A 30 -1.39 -16.27 -2.29
CA GLU A 30 -0.39 -16.49 -1.24
C GLU A 30 0.27 -15.18 -0.84
N LEU A 31 0.50 -14.99 0.45
CA LEU A 31 1.19 -13.80 0.97
C LEU A 31 2.66 -13.83 0.55
N SER A 32 3.13 -12.75 -0.08
CA SER A 32 4.54 -12.62 -0.45
C SER A 32 5.41 -12.41 0.79
N ARG A 33 6.60 -13.02 0.78
CA ARG A 33 7.57 -12.94 1.91
C ARG A 33 8.39 -11.64 1.94
N TYR A 34 7.94 -10.59 1.25
CA TYR A 34 8.64 -9.30 1.20
C TYR A 34 7.62 -8.16 1.27
N SER A 35 8.03 -7.03 1.84
CA SER A 35 7.26 -5.79 1.82
C SER A 35 7.68 -4.88 0.67
N SER A 36 6.78 -4.04 0.16
CA SER A 36 7.07 -3.04 -0.88
C SER A 36 6.27 -1.76 -0.70
N GLY A 37 6.48 -0.78 -1.57
CA GLY A 37 5.73 0.48 -1.56
C GLY A 37 5.95 1.35 -0.34
N HIS A 38 7.14 1.32 0.25
CA HIS A 38 7.44 2.20 1.39
C HIS A 38 7.43 3.66 0.94
N LYS A 39 6.59 4.48 1.59
CA LYS A 39 6.52 5.93 1.36
C LYS A 39 6.21 6.67 2.65
N ILE A 40 6.84 7.84 2.82
CA ILE A 40 6.52 8.77 3.90
C ILE A 40 5.43 9.70 3.38
N VAL A 41 4.29 9.72 4.07
CA VAL A 41 3.10 10.48 3.71
C VAL A 41 2.78 11.46 4.83
N GLN A 42 2.61 12.72 4.46
CA GLN A 42 2.11 13.78 5.31
C GLN A 42 0.61 13.94 5.06
N ASN A 43 -0.16 13.71 6.13
CA ASN A 43 -1.60 13.96 6.21
C ASN A 43 -1.84 15.30 6.94
N LEU A 44 -3.09 15.72 7.07
CA LEU A 44 -3.46 16.94 7.81
C LEU A 44 -3.02 16.93 9.29
N SER A 45 -3.01 15.76 9.93
CA SER A 45 -2.74 15.61 11.36
C SER A 45 -1.35 15.09 11.70
N SER A 46 -0.68 14.40 10.78
CA SER A 46 0.54 13.64 11.09
C SER A 46 1.38 13.32 9.86
N THR A 47 2.61 12.88 10.10
CA THR A 47 3.48 12.27 9.09
C THR A 47 3.60 10.78 9.42
N VAL A 48 3.31 9.91 8.46
CA VAL A 48 3.29 8.45 8.62
C VAL A 48 4.16 7.79 7.55
N GLU A 49 4.84 6.70 7.90
CA GLU A 49 5.44 5.80 6.90
C GLU A 49 4.43 4.70 6.58
N VAL A 50 4.23 4.40 5.31
CA VAL A 50 3.29 3.36 4.88
C VAL A 50 3.96 2.41 3.89
N GLY A 51 3.70 1.12 4.04
CA GLY A 51 4.16 0.07 3.13
C GLY A 51 3.10 -1.02 2.99
N TYR A 52 3.33 -2.01 2.12
CA TYR A 52 2.42 -3.14 1.98
C TYR A 52 3.13 -4.48 1.80
N TRP A 53 2.42 -5.55 2.16
CA TRP A 53 2.75 -6.94 1.85
C TRP A 53 1.84 -7.40 0.69
N PRO A 54 2.40 -7.59 -0.52
CA PRO A 54 1.60 -8.05 -1.64
C PRO A 54 1.22 -9.52 -1.46
N LYS A 55 0.14 -9.92 -2.12
CA LYS A 55 -0.16 -11.34 -2.35
C LYS A 55 0.10 -11.68 -3.82
N GLN A 56 0.35 -12.94 -4.13
CA GLN A 56 0.62 -13.39 -5.50
C GLN A 56 -0.13 -14.68 -5.81
N CYS A 57 -0.42 -14.90 -7.09
CA CYS A 57 -1.02 -16.13 -7.55
C CYS A 57 0.08 -17.18 -7.80
N ASP A 58 0.01 -18.32 -7.10
CA ASP A 58 0.98 -19.42 -7.26
C ASP A 58 0.45 -20.55 -8.16
N SER A 59 -0.71 -20.36 -8.80
CA SER A 59 -1.26 -21.33 -9.74
C SER A 59 -0.55 -21.26 -11.10
N PRO A 60 0.23 -22.29 -11.51
CA PRO A 60 1.06 -22.26 -12.71
C PRO A 60 0.25 -22.23 -14.01
N GLY A 61 -1.04 -22.57 -13.96
CA GLY A 61 -1.95 -22.50 -15.10
C GLY A 61 -2.61 -21.13 -15.28
N CYS A 62 -2.43 -20.20 -14.34
CA CYS A 62 -3.02 -18.87 -14.43
C CYS A 62 -2.15 -17.95 -15.29
N THR A 63 -2.78 -17.15 -16.16
CA THR A 63 -2.10 -16.06 -16.87
C THR A 63 -1.42 -15.06 -15.92
N ASN A 64 -1.90 -15.01 -14.68
CA ASN A 64 -1.44 -14.10 -13.64
C ASN A 64 -0.47 -14.75 -12.64
N TYR A 65 0.09 -15.91 -12.99
CA TYR A 65 1.07 -16.60 -12.16
C TYR A 65 2.25 -15.69 -11.85
N GLY A 66 2.56 -15.54 -10.55
CA GLY A 66 3.63 -14.67 -10.05
C GLY A 66 3.32 -13.16 -10.06
N GLU A 67 2.16 -12.72 -10.55
CA GLU A 67 1.77 -11.31 -10.52
C GLU A 67 1.41 -10.87 -9.10
N LYS A 68 1.75 -9.62 -8.77
CA LYS A 68 1.71 -9.08 -7.41
C LYS A 68 0.49 -8.19 -7.20
N TRP A 69 -0.40 -8.63 -6.33
CA TRP A 69 -1.55 -7.86 -5.89
C TRP A 69 -1.17 -6.96 -4.71
N ARG A 70 -1.39 -5.66 -4.87
CA ARG A 70 -1.12 -4.63 -3.87
C ARG A 70 -2.35 -4.38 -3.03
N SER A 71 -2.17 -3.89 -1.80
CA SER A 71 -3.29 -3.40 -0.99
C SER A 71 -3.99 -2.24 -1.70
N SER A 72 -5.32 -2.29 -1.76
CA SER A 72 -6.16 -1.20 -2.24
C SER A 72 -6.13 -0.02 -1.27
N GLU A 73 -6.17 -0.29 0.03
CA GLU A 73 -6.09 0.74 1.06
C GLU A 73 -4.78 1.54 0.95
N TRP A 74 -3.64 0.86 0.85
CA TRP A 74 -2.33 1.53 0.67
C TRP A 74 -2.27 2.41 -0.60
N GLN A 75 -2.97 2.01 -1.68
CA GLN A 75 -3.05 2.78 -2.93
C GLN A 75 -3.89 4.05 -2.77
N GLN A 76 -4.83 4.07 -1.84
CA GLN A 76 -5.71 5.21 -1.55
C GLN A 76 -5.10 6.21 -0.56
N ILE A 77 -3.93 5.92 0.01
CA ILE A 77 -3.26 6.84 0.93
C ILE A 77 -2.61 8.00 0.18
N ALA A 78 -1.83 7.69 -0.84
CA ALA A 78 -1.17 8.68 -1.71
C ALA A 78 -0.70 7.99 -2.99
N PRO A 79 -0.56 8.72 -4.11
CA PRO A 79 0.09 8.19 -5.30
C PRO A 79 1.54 7.75 -5.03
N MET A 80 2.09 6.90 -5.90
CA MET A 80 3.51 6.56 -5.81
C MET A 80 4.37 7.80 -5.98
N TYR A 81 5.44 7.88 -5.18
CA TYR A 81 6.40 8.99 -5.15
C TYR A 81 5.83 10.34 -4.67
N CYS A 82 4.59 10.36 -4.18
CA CYS A 82 4.02 11.53 -3.54
C CYS A 82 4.23 11.48 -2.01
N THR A 83 4.49 12.64 -1.44
CA THR A 83 4.66 12.83 0.01
C THR A 83 3.38 13.35 0.68
N TYR A 84 2.38 13.81 -0.08
CA TYR A 84 1.10 14.29 0.47
C TYR A 84 0.02 13.24 0.31
N GLY A 85 -0.72 13.01 1.39
CA GLY A 85 -1.85 12.08 1.44
C GLY A 85 -3.09 12.61 0.72
N PHE A 86 -3.99 11.70 0.38
CA PHE A 86 -5.36 12.04 -0.02
C PHE A 86 -6.19 12.33 1.23
N ASP A 87 -6.09 13.56 1.74
CA ASP A 87 -6.93 14.01 2.85
C ASP A 87 -8.29 14.51 2.34
N VAL A 88 -9.38 14.02 2.93
CA VAL A 88 -10.73 14.56 2.70
C VAL A 88 -10.95 15.74 3.63
N ILE A 89 -11.16 16.92 3.06
CA ILE A 89 -11.55 18.13 3.80
C ILE A 89 -13.06 18.27 3.66
N THR A 90 -13.80 17.91 4.71
CA THR A 90 -15.25 18.16 4.80
C THR A 90 -15.51 19.40 5.65
N THR A 91 -16.37 20.30 5.18
CA THR A 91 -16.81 21.52 5.87
C THR A 91 -18.19 21.38 6.47
#